data_AF-A0A3N5VYR7-F1
#
_entry.id   AF-A0A3N5VYR7-F1
#
_cell.length_a   1.000
_cell.length_b   1.000
_cell.length_c   1.000
_cell.angle_alpha   90.00
_cell.angle_beta   90.00
_cell.angle_gamma   90.00
#
_symmetry.space_group_name_H-M   'P 1'
#
loop_
_entity.id
_entity.type
_entity.pdbx_description
1 polymer ?
#
loop_
_entity_poly.entity_id
_entity_poly.type
_entity_poly.pdbx_seq_one_letter_code
_entity_poly.pdbx_strand_id
1 'polypeptide(L)'
;YYHPSKVTAFRDILYLEHDVPFGKLLRNMHRWGAHLMVIMVELHMFRVFLTGSYKKPREFNWVVGVILLVLTLLLSFTGYLLPDDQLGFWAVTVGTNMARATPLLGSEGPLGPQLGMTPFNDVRFALLGGSIVDSNALLRAYIWHCIAIPIIAAVFMGVHFWRVRKDGGISGPAPVMLESEIKPPVKR
;
A
#
# COMPACT_ATOMS: atom_id res chain seq x y z
N TYR A 1 4.99 18.99 -14.15
CA TYR A 1 4.94 18.24 -15.42
C TYR A 1 3.70 17.34 -15.55
N TYR A 2 2.80 17.28 -14.57
CA TYR A 2 1.64 16.39 -14.62
C TYR A 2 0.38 17.11 -14.12
N HIS A 3 -0.71 17.00 -14.89
CA HIS A 3 -2.04 17.48 -14.52
C HIS A 3 -3.00 16.30 -14.39
N PRO A 4 -3.63 16.10 -13.22
CA PRO A 4 -4.54 14.98 -12.95
C PRO A 4 -5.92 15.21 -13.59
N SER A 5 -5.99 15.30 -14.92
CA SER A 5 -7.24 15.37 -15.69
C SER A 5 -7.24 14.32 -16.80
N LYS A 6 -8.41 13.77 -17.11
CA LYS A 6 -8.56 12.74 -18.17
C LYS A 6 -8.15 13.25 -19.56
N VAL A 7 -8.22 14.55 -19.80
CA VAL A 7 -7.86 15.16 -21.09
C VAL A 7 -6.34 15.26 -21.25
N THR A 8 -5.61 15.45 -20.15
CA THR A 8 -4.20 15.84 -20.18
C THR A 8 -3.24 14.81 -19.60
N ALA A 9 -3.67 13.96 -18.68
CA ALA A 9 -2.79 13.09 -17.89
C ALA A 9 -1.88 12.20 -18.76
N PHE A 10 -2.45 11.46 -19.71
CA PHE A 10 -1.66 10.61 -20.60
C PHE A 10 -0.72 11.44 -21.50
N ARG A 11 -1.19 12.59 -22.01
CA ARG A 11 -0.37 13.50 -22.83
C ARG A 11 0.81 14.06 -22.03
N ASP A 12 0.60 14.38 -20.76
CA ASP A 12 1.63 14.88 -19.86
C ASP A 12 2.70 13.80 -19.58
N ILE A 13 2.30 12.51 -19.51
CA ILE A 13 3.26 11.40 -19.45
C ILE A 13 4.10 11.33 -20.73
N LEU A 14 3.49 11.45 -21.91
CA LEU A 14 4.24 11.45 -23.18
C LEU A 14 5.21 12.64 -23.26
N TYR A 15 4.75 13.83 -22.88
CA TYR A 15 5.58 15.03 -22.79
C TYR A 15 6.77 14.82 -21.83
N LEU A 16 6.52 14.24 -20.65
CA LEU A 16 7.57 13.88 -19.70
C LEU A 16 8.58 12.90 -20.30
N GLU A 17 8.16 11.93 -21.09
CA GLU A 17 9.06 10.93 -21.67
C GLU A 17 9.88 11.44 -22.85
N HIS A 18 9.32 12.33 -23.67
CA HIS A 18 9.90 12.69 -24.96
C HIS A 18 10.52 14.09 -25.00
N ASP A 19 9.96 15.05 -24.25
CA ASP A 19 10.32 16.46 -24.38
C ASP A 19 11.08 17.01 -23.15
N VAL A 20 10.86 16.41 -21.97
CA VAL A 20 11.54 16.84 -20.73
C VAL A 20 12.93 16.20 -20.63
N PRO A 21 14.02 16.99 -20.46
CA PRO A 21 15.36 16.44 -20.23
C PRO A 21 15.38 15.47 -19.04
N PHE A 22 15.93 14.27 -19.24
CA PHE A 22 15.92 13.17 -18.26
C PHE A 22 14.52 12.68 -17.81
N GLY A 23 13.43 13.12 -18.42
CA GLY A 23 12.09 12.77 -17.96
C GLY A 23 11.75 11.28 -18.11
N LYS A 24 12.19 10.64 -19.21
CA LYS A 24 12.12 9.17 -19.35
C LYS A 24 12.88 8.42 -18.26
N LEU A 25 14.07 8.90 -17.87
CA LEU A 25 14.85 8.31 -16.78
C LEU A 25 14.09 8.44 -15.46
N LEU A 26 13.59 9.64 -15.14
CA LEU A 26 12.82 9.90 -13.92
C LEU A 26 11.57 9.00 -13.84
N ARG A 27 10.80 8.91 -14.92
CA ARG A 27 9.60 8.04 -14.98
C ARG A 27 9.98 6.57 -14.76
N ASN A 28 10.99 6.08 -15.48
CA ASN A 28 11.42 4.69 -15.35
C ASN A 28 11.97 4.37 -13.97
N MET A 29 12.74 5.29 -13.37
CA MET A 29 13.24 5.14 -12.01
C MET A 29 12.08 5.07 -11.00
N HIS A 30 11.05 5.91 -11.16
CA HIS A 30 9.87 5.86 -10.29
C HIS A 30 9.10 4.53 -10.44
N ARG A 31 8.89 4.07 -11.69
CA ARG A 31 8.19 2.81 -11.98
C ARG A 31 8.95 1.60 -11.43
N TRP A 32 10.25 1.49 -11.73
CA TRP A 32 11.07 0.39 -11.23
C TRP A 32 11.25 0.46 -9.71
N GLY A 33 11.39 1.66 -9.16
CA GLY A 33 11.42 1.89 -7.71
C GLY A 33 10.15 1.40 -7.02
N ALA A 34 8.97 1.65 -7.61
CA ALA A 34 7.70 1.13 -7.10
C ALA A 34 7.65 -0.41 -7.12
N HIS A 35 8.10 -1.05 -8.20
CA HIS A 35 8.17 -2.52 -8.28
C HIS A 35 9.13 -3.09 -7.24
N LEU A 36 10.33 -2.52 -7.12
CA LEU A 36 11.32 -2.93 -6.12
C LEU A 36 10.80 -2.73 -4.70
N MET A 37 10.07 -1.65 -4.42
CA MET A 37 9.48 -1.39 -3.11
C MET A 37 8.50 -2.52 -2.71
N VAL A 38 7.59 -2.90 -3.61
CA VAL A 38 6.62 -3.99 -3.32
C VAL A 38 7.35 -5.31 -3.08
N ILE A 39 8.29 -5.67 -3.95
CA ILE A 39 9.07 -6.91 -3.82
C ILE A 39 9.87 -6.92 -2.51
N MET A 40 10.55 -5.83 -2.18
CA MET A 40 11.37 -5.75 -0.97
C MET A 40 10.54 -5.79 0.31
N VAL A 41 9.39 -5.13 0.35
CA VAL A 41 8.47 -5.22 1.50
C VAL A 41 7.95 -6.64 1.64
N GLU A 42 7.57 -7.31 0.55
CA GLU A 42 7.11 -8.69 0.61
C GLU A 42 8.19 -9.64 1.12
N LEU A 43 9.43 -9.53 0.60
CA LEU A 43 10.59 -10.27 1.09
C LEU A 43 10.89 -9.96 2.57
N HIS A 44 10.74 -8.71 2.99
CA HIS A 44 10.89 -8.30 4.38
C HIS A 44 9.86 -8.99 5.29
N MET A 45 8.60 -9.04 4.85
CA MET A 45 7.52 -9.74 5.58
C MET A 45 7.81 -11.24 5.68
N PHE A 46 8.22 -11.89 4.59
CA PHE A 46 8.64 -13.29 4.60
C PHE A 46 9.77 -13.55 5.57
N ARG A 47 10.82 -12.72 5.55
CA ARG A 47 11.95 -12.83 6.48
C ARG A 47 11.51 -12.74 7.93
N VAL A 48 10.63 -11.78 8.27
CA VAL A 48 10.12 -11.60 9.63
C VAL A 48 9.31 -12.80 10.08
N PHE A 49 8.49 -13.36 9.18
CA PHE A 49 7.72 -14.57 9.44
C PHE A 49 8.62 -15.79 9.69
N LEU A 50 9.56 -16.06 8.78
CA LEU A 50 10.45 -17.22 8.84
C LEU A 50 11.39 -17.19 10.06
N THR A 51 11.84 -16.01 10.46
CA THR A 51 12.70 -15.84 11.65
C THR A 51 11.92 -15.75 12.96
N GLY A 52 10.58 -15.76 12.92
CA GLY A 52 9.75 -15.59 14.12
C GLY A 52 9.88 -14.20 14.77
N SER A 53 10.35 -13.20 14.02
CA SER A 53 10.67 -11.86 14.52
C SER A 53 9.43 -11.05 14.94
N TYR A 54 8.23 -11.51 14.61
CA TYR A 54 6.95 -10.93 15.04
C TYR A 54 6.54 -11.33 16.47
N LYS A 55 7.22 -12.31 17.08
CA LYS A 55 6.91 -12.80 18.44
C LYS A 55 7.34 -11.78 19.50
N LYS A 56 6.97 -12.04 20.76
CA LYS A 56 7.31 -11.22 21.93
C LYS A 56 8.79 -10.82 21.93
N PRO A 57 9.12 -9.53 22.12
CA PRO A 57 8.28 -8.38 22.49
C PRO A 57 7.84 -7.47 21.32
N ARG A 58 7.82 -7.99 20.08
CA ARG A 58 7.72 -7.21 18.83
C ARG A 58 6.35 -7.28 18.14
N GLU A 59 5.33 -7.80 18.81
CA GLU A 59 3.99 -8.01 18.25
C GLU A 59 3.38 -6.69 17.75
N PHE A 60 3.56 -5.61 18.50
CA PHE A 60 3.10 -4.29 18.10
C PHE A 60 3.78 -3.80 16.82
N ASN A 61 5.09 -4.01 16.70
CA ASN A 61 5.83 -3.61 15.51
C ASN A 61 5.42 -4.41 14.27
N TRP A 62 5.03 -5.67 14.46
CA TRP A 62 4.48 -6.51 13.40
C TRP A 62 3.17 -5.94 12.86
N VAL A 63 2.23 -5.55 13.73
CA VAL A 63 0.96 -4.91 13.29
C VAL A 63 1.25 -3.63 12.51
N VAL A 64 2.17 -2.79 12.99
CA VAL A 64 2.63 -1.60 12.26
C VAL A 64 3.22 -1.98 10.89
N GLY A 65 4.01 -3.05 10.80
CA GLY A 65 4.55 -3.57 9.54
C GLY A 65 3.47 -4.03 8.57
N VAL A 66 2.43 -4.70 9.05
CA VAL A 66 1.26 -5.11 8.23
C VAL A 66 0.51 -3.88 7.71
N ILE A 67 0.33 -2.84 8.54
CA ILE A 67 -0.27 -1.58 8.08
C ILE A 67 0.59 -0.94 6.99
N LEU A 68 1.91 -0.89 7.16
CA LEU A 68 2.84 -0.36 6.15
C LEU A 68 2.82 -1.18 4.84
N LEU A 69 2.65 -2.50 4.91
CA LEU A 69 2.43 -3.34 3.72
C LEU A 69 1.17 -2.90 2.98
N VAL A 70 0.03 -2.75 3.68
CA VAL A 70 -1.23 -2.31 3.08
C VAL A 70 -1.07 -0.91 2.46
N LEU A 71 -0.43 0.03 3.15
CA LEU A 71 -0.18 1.38 2.62
C LEU A 71 0.72 1.35 1.37
N THR A 72 1.71 0.44 1.32
CA THR A 72 2.57 0.25 0.14
C THR A 72 1.78 -0.26 -1.05
N LEU A 73 0.89 -1.23 -0.84
CA LEU A 73 0.00 -1.75 -1.89
C LEU A 73 -0.99 -0.67 -2.36
N LEU A 74 -1.52 0.15 -1.44
CA LEU A 74 -2.39 1.29 -1.78
C LEU A 74 -1.64 2.37 -2.57
N LEU A 75 -0.39 2.68 -2.23
CA LEU A 75 0.48 3.57 -3.03
C LEU A 75 0.65 3.03 -4.44
N SER A 76 0.97 1.74 -4.57
CA SER A 76 1.11 1.09 -5.88
C SER A 76 -0.18 1.20 -6.69
N PHE A 77 -1.32 0.87 -6.10
CA PHE A 77 -2.62 0.88 -6.77
C PHE A 77 -3.08 2.29 -7.20
N THR A 78 -2.97 3.27 -6.31
CA THR A 78 -3.35 4.67 -6.62
C THR A 78 -2.43 5.32 -7.64
N GLY A 79 -1.13 5.02 -7.60
CA GLY A 79 -0.15 5.50 -8.58
C GLY A 79 -0.36 4.88 -9.97
N TYR A 80 -0.86 3.65 -10.02
CA TYR A 80 -1.12 2.92 -11.27
C TYR A 80 -2.17 3.59 -12.16
N LEU A 81 -3.10 4.35 -11.57
CA LEU A 81 -4.11 5.11 -12.33
C LEU A 81 -3.55 6.37 -12.97
N LEU A 82 -2.49 6.97 -12.41
CA LEU A 82 -2.05 8.31 -12.78
C LEU A 82 -1.60 8.47 -14.24
N PRO A 83 -0.99 7.47 -14.90
CA PRO A 83 -0.72 7.56 -16.33
C PRO A 83 -1.98 7.63 -17.20
N ASP A 84 -3.13 7.21 -16.67
CA ASP A 84 -4.42 7.11 -17.37
C ASP A 84 -4.36 6.32 -18.68
N ASP A 85 -3.53 5.26 -18.70
CA ASP A 85 -3.48 4.30 -19.79
C ASP A 85 -4.53 3.18 -19.64
N GLN A 86 -4.70 2.37 -20.68
CA GLN A 86 -5.76 1.35 -20.71
C GLN A 86 -5.62 0.32 -19.59
N LEU A 87 -4.39 0.00 -19.22
CA LEU A 87 -4.08 -1.00 -18.20
C LEU A 87 -4.38 -0.46 -16.80
N GLY A 88 -3.94 0.77 -16.50
CA GLY A 88 -4.25 1.47 -15.26
C GLY A 88 -5.75 1.67 -15.05
N PHE A 89 -6.45 2.12 -16.11
CA PHE A 89 -7.90 2.32 -16.08
C PHE A 89 -8.67 1.03 -15.71
N TRP A 90 -8.37 -0.08 -16.39
CA TRP A 90 -9.06 -1.34 -16.12
C TRP A 90 -8.65 -1.95 -14.78
N ALA A 91 -7.38 -1.87 -14.40
CA ALA A 91 -6.91 -2.35 -13.10
C ALA A 91 -7.67 -1.66 -11.95
N VAL A 92 -7.81 -0.34 -12.01
CA VAL A 92 -8.57 0.40 -10.98
C VAL A 92 -10.06 0.14 -11.06
N THR A 93 -10.62 0.01 -12.26
CA THR A 93 -12.03 -0.36 -12.44
C THR A 93 -12.33 -1.71 -11.77
N VAL A 94 -11.51 -2.74 -12.03
CA VAL A 94 -11.67 -4.06 -11.41
C VAL A 94 -11.46 -3.99 -9.89
N GLY A 95 -10.36 -3.37 -9.44
CA GLY A 95 -10.04 -3.29 -8.02
C GLY A 95 -11.09 -2.55 -7.19
N THR A 96 -11.63 -1.45 -7.71
CA THR A 96 -12.69 -0.70 -7.02
C THR A 96 -14.05 -1.38 -7.12
N ASN A 97 -14.31 -2.16 -8.18
CA ASN A 97 -15.52 -2.99 -8.27
C ASN A 97 -15.57 -4.06 -7.17
N MET A 98 -14.42 -4.60 -6.74
CA MET A 98 -14.34 -5.53 -5.60
C MET A 98 -14.70 -4.84 -4.28
N ALA A 99 -14.47 -3.53 -4.15
CA ALA A 99 -14.79 -2.77 -2.94
C ALA A 99 -16.31 -2.72 -2.66
N ARG A 100 -17.17 -2.93 -3.67
CA ARG A 100 -18.62 -3.03 -3.45
C ARG A 100 -19.01 -4.19 -2.53
N ALA A 101 -18.17 -5.22 -2.43
CA ALA A 101 -18.38 -6.38 -1.56
C ALA A 101 -17.87 -6.16 -0.12
N THR A 102 -17.33 -4.99 0.22
CA THR A 102 -16.83 -4.71 1.57
C THR A 102 -17.96 -4.83 2.61
N PRO A 103 -17.80 -5.64 3.67
CA PRO A 103 -18.79 -5.75 4.74
C PRO A 103 -19.17 -4.40 5.33
N LEU A 104 -20.46 -4.20 5.62
CA LEU A 104 -21.04 -2.98 6.20
C LEU A 104 -20.97 -1.70 5.34
N LEU A 105 -19.94 -1.53 4.51
CA LEU A 105 -19.62 -0.29 3.80
C LEU A 105 -19.75 -0.39 2.27
N GLY A 106 -19.97 -1.59 1.74
CA GLY A 106 -20.18 -1.84 0.32
C GLY A 106 -21.67 -2.05 0.01
N SER A 107 -22.15 -1.55 -1.14
CA SER A 107 -23.55 -1.73 -1.53
C SER A 107 -23.94 -3.19 -1.81
N GLU A 108 -22.95 -4.02 -2.14
CA GLU A 108 -23.10 -5.47 -2.39
C GLU A 108 -22.49 -6.30 -1.23
N GLY A 109 -22.02 -5.64 -0.17
CA GLY A 109 -21.43 -6.27 1.00
C GLY A 109 -22.46 -6.80 1.99
N PRO A 110 -22.10 -7.80 2.82
CA PRO A 110 -22.98 -8.26 3.87
C PRO A 110 -23.32 -7.10 4.83
N LEU A 111 -24.61 -6.99 5.20
CA LEU A 111 -25.16 -5.93 6.06
C LEU A 111 -25.11 -4.49 5.49
N GLY A 112 -24.53 -4.29 4.30
CA GLY A 112 -24.44 -2.99 3.66
C GLY A 112 -25.80 -2.40 3.28
N PRO A 113 -26.66 -3.14 2.53
CA PRO A 113 -27.99 -2.65 2.17
C PRO A 113 -28.86 -2.29 3.38
N GLN A 114 -28.75 -3.04 4.48
CA GLN A 114 -29.48 -2.79 5.73
C GLN A 114 -29.02 -1.52 6.45
N LEU A 115 -27.77 -1.11 6.24
CA LEU A 115 -27.21 0.17 6.72
C LEU A 115 -27.44 1.33 5.75
N GLY A 116 -28.18 1.12 4.65
CA GLY A 116 -28.47 2.15 3.66
C GLY A 116 -27.32 2.39 2.66
N MET A 117 -26.41 1.43 2.49
CA MET A 117 -25.37 1.50 1.46
C MET A 117 -25.97 1.29 0.07
N THR A 118 -25.59 2.16 -0.84
CA THR A 118 -26.02 2.22 -2.24
C THR A 118 -24.80 2.46 -3.12
N PRO A 119 -24.86 2.19 -4.43
CA PRO A 119 -23.76 2.49 -5.36
C PRO A 119 -23.35 3.99 -5.42
N PHE A 120 -24.09 4.88 -4.76
CA PHE A 120 -23.86 6.32 -4.74
C PHE A 120 -23.32 6.85 -3.39
N ASN A 121 -23.16 5.99 -2.39
CA ASN A 121 -22.61 6.36 -1.07
C ASN A 121 -21.75 5.27 -0.42
N ASP A 122 -21.45 4.18 -1.13
CA ASP A 122 -20.63 3.09 -0.64
C ASP A 122 -19.12 3.40 -0.70
N VAL A 123 -18.30 2.46 -0.20
CA VAL A 123 -16.85 2.60 -0.21
C VAL A 123 -16.28 2.78 -1.63
N ARG A 124 -16.86 2.14 -2.65
CA ARG A 124 -16.42 2.33 -4.04
C ARG A 124 -16.67 3.77 -4.48
N PHE A 125 -17.86 4.31 -4.20
CA PHE A 125 -18.18 5.70 -4.50
C PHE A 125 -17.23 6.67 -3.79
N ALA A 126 -16.90 6.41 -2.52
CA ALA A 126 -15.96 7.23 -1.75
C ALA A 126 -14.54 7.23 -2.34
N LEU A 127 -14.07 6.06 -2.81
CA LEU A 127 -12.75 5.92 -3.45
C LEU A 127 -12.68 6.66 -4.79
N LEU A 128 -13.72 6.54 -5.63
CA LEU A 128 -13.76 7.12 -6.97
C LEU A 128 -14.21 8.59 -6.99
N GLY A 129 -15.01 9.03 -6.02
CA GLY A 129 -15.72 10.30 -6.10
C GLY A 129 -16.77 10.34 -7.21
N GLY A 130 -17.35 9.19 -7.53
CA GLY A 130 -18.30 9.01 -8.62
C GLY A 130 -18.69 7.55 -8.80
N SER A 131 -19.64 7.28 -9.69
CA SER A 131 -20.11 5.92 -10.00
C SER A 131 -19.21 5.16 -10.99
N ILE A 132 -18.25 5.84 -11.62
CA ILE A 132 -17.31 5.28 -12.60
C ILE A 132 -15.90 5.84 -12.37
N VAL A 133 -14.89 5.17 -12.93
CA VAL A 133 -13.53 5.69 -12.98
C VAL A 133 -13.49 6.81 -14.02
N ASP A 134 -13.32 8.04 -13.57
CA ASP A 134 -13.27 9.24 -14.41
C ASP A 134 -12.42 10.33 -13.73
N SER A 135 -12.52 11.59 -14.18
CA SER A 135 -11.74 12.73 -13.71
C SER A 135 -11.70 12.89 -12.19
N ASN A 136 -12.83 12.65 -11.50
CA ASN A 136 -12.87 12.69 -10.03
C ASN A 136 -11.97 11.62 -9.39
N ALA A 137 -11.95 10.41 -9.97
CA ALA A 137 -11.14 9.30 -9.46
C ALA A 137 -9.65 9.59 -9.69
N LEU A 138 -9.30 10.15 -10.85
CA LEU A 138 -7.93 10.51 -11.17
C LEU A 138 -7.38 11.60 -10.24
N LEU A 139 -8.15 12.66 -9.98
CA LEU A 139 -7.78 13.72 -9.04
C LEU A 139 -7.62 13.19 -7.61
N ARG A 140 -8.54 12.33 -7.15
CA ARG A 140 -8.43 11.70 -5.82
C ARG A 140 -7.23 10.79 -5.72
N ALA A 141 -6.99 9.95 -6.72
CA ALA A 141 -5.83 9.08 -6.78
C ALA A 141 -4.53 9.90 -6.71
N TYR A 142 -4.46 11.04 -7.39
CA TYR A 142 -3.31 11.95 -7.32
C TYR A 142 -3.08 12.48 -5.89
N ILE A 143 -4.12 12.98 -5.22
CA ILE A 143 -4.02 13.49 -3.84
C ILE A 143 -3.61 12.37 -2.87
N TRP A 144 -4.24 11.20 -2.98
CA TRP A 144 -3.91 10.05 -2.14
C TRP A 144 -2.48 9.56 -2.37
N HIS A 145 -2.06 9.44 -3.63
CA HIS A 145 -0.76 8.89 -3.99
C HIS A 145 0.39 9.84 -3.67
N CYS A 146 0.25 11.13 -3.97
CA CYS A 146 1.35 12.09 -3.84
C CYS A 146 1.43 12.76 -2.46
N ILE A 147 0.33 12.82 -1.71
CA ILE A 147 0.28 13.59 -0.45
C ILE A 147 -0.15 12.71 0.72
N ALA A 148 -1.40 12.23 0.72
CA ALA A 148 -1.99 11.70 1.93
C ALA A 148 -1.38 10.35 2.36
N ILE A 149 -1.28 9.37 1.46
CA ILE A 149 -0.69 8.06 1.81
C ILE A 149 0.80 8.19 2.15
N PRO A 150 1.65 8.94 1.41
CA PRO A 150 3.04 9.14 1.79
C PRO A 150 3.22 9.75 3.19
N ILE A 151 2.40 10.72 3.56
CA ILE A 151 2.46 11.33 4.91
C ILE A 151 2.08 10.32 5.98
N ILE A 152 0.98 9.58 5.77
CA ILE A 152 0.53 8.54 6.71
C ILE A 152 1.62 7.45 6.84
N ALA A 153 2.15 6.98 5.72
CA ALA A 153 3.21 5.99 5.69
C ALA A 153 4.48 6.49 6.40
N ALA A 154 4.88 7.75 6.21
CA ALA A 154 6.03 8.35 6.89
C ALA A 154 5.87 8.35 8.43
N VAL A 155 4.67 8.64 8.94
CA VAL A 155 4.37 8.56 10.38
C VAL A 155 4.51 7.13 10.88
N PHE A 156 3.90 6.16 10.19
CA PHE A 156 4.00 4.74 10.57
C PHE A 156 5.44 4.22 10.46
N MET A 157 6.23 4.66 9.47
CA MET A 157 7.65 4.34 9.35
C MET A 157 8.45 4.87 10.54
N GLY A 158 8.18 6.09 10.98
CA GLY A 158 8.78 6.66 12.18
C GLY A 158 8.52 5.80 13.43
N VAL A 159 7.27 5.40 13.64
CA VAL A 159 6.87 4.49 14.73
C VAL A 159 7.55 3.14 14.58
N HIS A 160 7.59 2.58 13.37
CA HIS A 160 8.17 1.28 13.07
C HIS A 160 9.66 1.23 13.42
N PHE A 161 10.44 2.21 12.95
CA PHE A 161 11.88 2.27 13.22
C PHE A 161 12.18 2.56 14.69
N TRP A 162 11.42 3.46 15.31
CA TRP A 162 11.53 3.73 16.74
C TRP A 162 11.32 2.45 17.56
N ARG A 163 10.30 1.65 17.20
CA ARG A 163 9.98 0.42 17.92
C ARG A 163 11.04 -0.66 17.70
N VAL A 164 11.59 -0.79 16.49
CA VAL A 164 12.76 -1.68 16.24
C VAL A 164 13.91 -1.34 17.18
N ARG A 165 14.22 -0.05 17.36
CA ARG A 165 15.30 0.37 18.26
C ARG A 165 14.98 0.14 19.73
N LYS A 166 13.71 0.29 20.13
CA LYS A 166 13.28 0.08 21.52
C LYS A 166 13.22 -1.41 21.91
N ASP A 167 12.94 -2.30 20.96
CA ASP A 167 12.74 -3.75 21.19
C ASP A 167 14.01 -4.60 21.04
N GLY A 168 15.17 -4.00 21.33
CA GLY A 168 16.45 -4.69 21.26
C GLY A 168 17.05 -4.75 19.85
N GLY A 169 16.65 -3.86 18.94
CA GLY A 169 17.31 -3.68 17.64
C GLY A 169 16.88 -4.67 16.56
N ILE A 170 17.74 -4.94 15.58
CA ILE A 170 17.44 -5.87 14.49
C ILE A 170 17.50 -7.30 15.03
N SER A 171 16.40 -8.05 14.90
CA SER A 171 16.37 -9.47 15.27
C SER A 171 17.22 -10.28 14.27
N GLY A 172 17.89 -11.33 14.73
CA GLY A 172 18.58 -12.31 13.88
C GLY A 172 17.82 -13.65 13.83
N PRO A 173 18.31 -14.62 13.03
CA PRO A 173 17.91 -16.02 13.20
C PRO A 173 18.11 -16.47 14.65
N ALA A 174 17.28 -17.39 15.13
CA ALA A 174 17.49 -17.97 16.46
C ALA A 174 18.91 -18.57 16.53
N PRO A 175 19.68 -18.32 17.60
CA PRO A 175 20.96 -18.97 17.77
C PRO A 175 20.75 -20.49 17.79
N VAL A 176 21.66 -21.24 17.17
CA VAL A 176 21.69 -22.69 17.29
C VAL A 176 22.01 -22.99 18.76
N MET A 177 20.99 -23.33 19.54
CA MET A 177 21.16 -23.79 20.92
C MET A 177 21.64 -25.23 20.85
N LEU A 178 22.85 -25.51 21.35
CA LEU A 178 23.29 -26.88 21.54
C LEU A 178 22.44 -27.53 22.64
N GLU A 179 22.23 -28.85 22.57
CA GLU A 179 21.48 -29.60 23.59
C GLU A 179 21.96 -29.29 25.02
N SER A 180 23.27 -29.05 25.16
CA SER A 180 23.93 -28.69 26.42
C SER A 180 23.54 -27.33 27.00
N GLU A 181 22.93 -26.44 26.20
CA GLU A 181 22.51 -25.10 26.60
C GLU A 181 21.01 -25.00 26.93
N ILE A 182 20.25 -26.07 26.68
CA ILE A 182 18.82 -26.16 27.01
C ILE A 182 18.69 -26.26 28.54
N LYS A 183 18.31 -25.16 29.20
CA LYS A 183 18.02 -25.20 30.64
C LYS A 183 16.85 -26.16 30.90
N PRO A 184 16.97 -27.06 31.90
CA PRO A 184 15.89 -27.97 32.24
C PRO A 184 14.65 -27.18 32.68
N PRO A 185 13.44 -27.71 32.44
CA PRO A 185 12.21 -27.05 32.83
C PRO A 185 12.21 -26.81 34.34
N VAL A 186 12.02 -25.54 34.74
CA VAL A 186 11.85 -25.18 36.15
C VAL A 186 10.53 -25.80 36.61
N LYS A 187 10.62 -26.78 37.52
CA LYS A 187 9.43 -27.35 38.17
C LYS A 187 8.73 -26.19 38.91
N ARG A 188 7.49 -25.91 38.51
CA ARG A 188 6.58 -25.03 39.26
C ARG A 188 6.05 -25.75 40.48
#